data_AF-A0A3B4ZRA1-F1
#
_entry.id   AF-A0A3B4ZRA1-F1
#
_cell.length_a   1.000
_cell.length_b   1.000
_cell.length_c   1.000
_cell.angle_alpha   90.00
_cell.angle_beta   90.00
_cell.angle_gamma   90.00
#
_symmetry.space_group_name_H-M   'P 1'
#
loop_
_entity.id
_entity.type
_entity.pdbx_description
1 polymer ?
#
loop_
_entity_poly.entity_id
_entity_poly.type
_entity_poly.pdbx_seq_one_letter_code
_entity_poly.pdbx_strand_id
1 'polypeptide(L)'
;DSEETEAAEDAPQSGDDPTPESVKHITSMQVPLKDASVDIGVFCLSLMGTNLADFLAEANRVLKMGGVLKIAEVASRFENVRNFLTALANLGFKMVSKDTENTHFYSFDFVKTGNAPENVKKFGLQLRPCVYKKR
;
A
#
# COMPACT_ATOMS: atom_id res chain seq x y z
N ASP A 1 16.05 6.11 59.59
CA ASP A 1 15.64 7.43 59.07
C ASP A 1 16.38 7.77 57.81
N SER A 2 15.65 7.83 56.70
CA SER A 2 15.77 8.87 55.66
C SER A 2 14.90 8.43 54.46
N GLU A 3 13.81 9.18 54.30
CA GLU A 3 12.91 9.22 53.14
C GLU A 3 13.65 9.58 51.84
N GLU A 4 13.11 9.12 50.70
CA GLU A 4 13.05 9.86 49.43
C GLU A 4 12.04 9.15 48.51
N THR A 5 10.74 9.40 48.71
CA THR A 5 9.83 10.15 47.82
C THR A 5 10.04 9.97 46.31
N GLU A 6 9.05 9.30 45.72
CA GLU A 6 8.83 9.05 44.30
C GLU A 6 8.32 10.34 43.61
N ALA A 7 9.05 10.83 42.59
CA ALA A 7 8.59 11.90 41.72
C ALA A 7 8.18 11.30 40.36
N ALA A 8 6.87 11.32 40.10
CA ALA A 8 6.30 11.04 38.79
C ALA A 8 6.61 12.21 37.84
N GLU A 9 7.29 11.93 36.73
CA GLU A 9 7.51 12.90 35.67
C GLU A 9 6.33 12.83 34.68
N ASP A 10 5.65 13.97 34.57
CA ASP A 10 4.41 14.21 33.82
C ASP A 10 4.69 14.14 32.31
N ALA A 11 4.11 13.15 31.62
CA ALA A 11 4.21 13.06 30.17
C ALA A 11 3.26 14.09 29.52
N PRO A 12 3.69 14.85 28.50
CA PRO A 12 2.83 15.84 27.87
C PRO A 12 1.64 15.16 27.21
N GLN A 13 0.43 15.52 27.65
CA GLN A 13 -0.81 15.23 26.96
C GLN A 13 -0.75 15.84 25.55
N SER A 14 -0.51 15.00 24.54
CA SER A 14 -0.66 15.38 23.13
C SER A 14 -2.12 15.77 22.89
N GLY A 15 -2.35 17.06 22.62
CA GLY A 15 -3.67 17.55 22.25
C GLY A 15 -4.19 16.83 21.01
N ASP A 16 -5.45 16.41 21.10
CA ASP A 16 -6.22 15.92 19.97
C ASP A 16 -6.35 17.04 18.92
N ASP A 17 -5.49 17.00 17.90
CA ASP A 17 -5.71 17.71 16.66
C ASP A 17 -6.94 17.08 15.98
N PRO A 18 -8.01 17.85 15.67
CA PRO A 18 -9.19 17.30 15.02
C PRO A 18 -8.81 16.78 13.63
N THR A 19 -8.62 15.47 13.53
CA THR A 19 -8.47 14.79 12.23
C THR A 19 -9.69 15.12 11.36
N PRO A 20 -9.50 15.49 10.08
CA PRO A 20 -10.62 15.69 9.17
C PRO A 20 -11.46 14.42 9.12
N GLU A 21 -12.79 14.51 9.23
CA GLU A 21 -13.70 13.35 9.23
C GLU A 21 -13.55 12.40 8.03
N SER A 22 -12.81 12.81 6.99
CA SER A 22 -12.48 11.99 5.82
C SER A 22 -11.30 11.03 6.01
N VAL A 23 -10.50 11.15 7.08
CA VAL A 23 -9.28 10.34 7.28
C VAL A 23 -9.57 9.19 8.25
N LYS A 24 -9.95 8.03 7.71
CA LYS A 24 -10.08 6.80 8.49
C LYS A 24 -8.70 6.17 8.67
N HIS A 25 -8.30 5.93 9.91
CA HIS A 25 -7.12 5.12 10.22
C HIS A 25 -7.42 3.67 9.80
N ILE A 26 -6.73 3.18 8.79
CA ILE A 26 -6.98 1.86 8.21
C ILE A 26 -5.64 1.14 8.09
N THR A 27 -5.53 -0.05 8.66
CA THR A 27 -4.44 -0.96 8.32
C THR A 27 -4.76 -1.54 6.95
N SER A 28 -3.85 -1.39 5.99
CA SER A 28 -4.06 -1.73 4.57
C SER A 28 -4.33 -3.22 4.29
N MET A 29 -4.41 -4.05 5.33
CA MET A 29 -4.79 -5.46 5.26
C MET A 29 -6.31 -5.67 5.19
N GLN A 30 -7.11 -4.71 5.68
CA GLN A 30 -8.57 -4.81 5.57
C GLN A 30 -9.22 -3.42 5.66
N VAL A 31 -9.60 -2.88 4.51
CA VAL A 31 -10.31 -1.61 4.44
C VAL A 31 -11.79 -1.81 4.74
N PRO A 32 -12.47 -0.90 5.47
CA PRO A 32 -13.88 -1.03 5.84
C PRO A 32 -14.81 -0.66 4.66
N LEU A 33 -14.53 -1.24 3.49
CA LEU A 33 -15.30 -1.09 2.26
C LEU A 33 -15.84 -2.45 1.84
N LYS A 34 -17.01 -2.43 1.19
CA LYS A 34 -17.63 -3.64 0.64
C LYS A 34 -16.85 -4.13 -0.58
N ASP A 35 -16.98 -5.41 -0.88
CA ASP A 35 -16.48 -5.99 -2.13
C ASP A 35 -17.07 -5.24 -3.32
N ALA A 36 -16.27 -5.05 -4.38
CA ALA A 36 -16.68 -4.40 -5.63
C ALA A 36 -17.42 -3.06 -5.42
N SER A 37 -16.95 -2.23 -4.49
CA SER A 37 -17.58 -0.96 -4.14
C SER A 37 -16.92 0.26 -4.79
N VAL A 38 -15.65 0.15 -5.22
CA VAL A 38 -14.90 1.28 -5.79
C VAL A 38 -14.59 1.07 -7.27
N ASP A 39 -14.56 2.18 -8.01
CA ASP A 39 -14.22 2.21 -9.43
C ASP A 39 -12.70 2.34 -9.66
N ILE A 40 -12.00 3.03 -8.75
CA ILE A 40 -10.57 3.33 -8.85
C ILE A 40 -9.87 3.11 -7.50
N GLY A 41 -8.75 2.40 -7.52
CA GLY A 41 -7.81 2.26 -6.42
C GLY A 41 -6.48 2.90 -6.76
N VAL A 42 -5.84 3.55 -5.80
CA VAL A 42 -4.55 4.25 -6.01
C VAL A 42 -3.58 3.88 -4.90
N PHE A 43 -2.41 3.39 -5.28
CA PHE A 43 -1.24 3.30 -4.41
C PHE A 43 -0.20 4.31 -4.89
N CYS A 44 0.06 5.34 -4.09
CA CYS A 44 1.03 6.39 -4.41
C CYS A 44 2.06 6.47 -3.28
N LEU A 45 3.24 5.90 -3.52
CA LEU A 45 4.35 5.83 -2.55
C LEU A 45 3.96 5.12 -1.23
N SER A 46 2.99 4.23 -1.30
CA SER A 46 2.33 3.63 -0.13
C SER A 46 2.52 2.11 -0.03
N LEU A 47 3.15 1.48 -1.02
CA LEU A 47 3.47 0.04 -1.00
C LEU A 47 4.73 -0.22 -0.16
N MET A 48 4.76 0.25 1.09
CA MET A 48 5.93 0.16 1.98
C MET A 48 5.87 -0.98 3.01
N GLY A 49 4.74 -1.69 3.11
CA GLY A 49 4.60 -2.84 4.02
C GLY A 49 5.27 -4.10 3.48
N THR A 50 5.58 -5.03 4.39
CA THR A 50 6.22 -6.33 4.09
C THR A 50 5.31 -7.30 3.33
N ASN A 51 3.99 -7.07 3.37
CA ASN A 51 3.00 -7.97 2.79
C ASN A 51 2.21 -7.31 1.65
N LEU A 52 2.92 -6.98 0.58
CA LEU A 52 2.38 -6.27 -0.58
C LEU A 52 1.29 -7.05 -1.32
N ALA A 53 1.40 -8.39 -1.34
CA ALA A 53 0.40 -9.25 -1.97
C ALA A 53 -0.97 -9.08 -1.32
N ASP A 54 -1.03 -8.99 0.01
CA ASP A 54 -2.29 -8.80 0.73
C ASP A 54 -2.89 -7.41 0.45
N PHE A 55 -2.07 -6.37 0.33
CA PHE A 55 -2.57 -5.02 -0.01
C PHE A 55 -3.18 -4.97 -1.42
N LEU A 56 -2.54 -5.62 -2.38
CA LEU A 56 -3.02 -5.67 -3.76
C LEU A 56 -4.23 -6.60 -3.90
N ALA A 57 -4.31 -7.66 -3.10
CA ALA A 57 -5.49 -8.50 -2.99
C ALA A 57 -6.67 -7.76 -2.38
N GLU A 58 -6.43 -6.94 -1.36
CA GLU A 58 -7.47 -6.11 -0.76
C GLU A 58 -7.97 -5.03 -1.73
N ALA A 59 -7.06 -4.41 -2.48
CA ALA A 59 -7.43 -3.53 -3.58
C ALA A 59 -8.26 -4.27 -4.64
N ASN A 60 -7.89 -5.52 -4.97
CA ASN A 60 -8.70 -6.35 -5.87
C ASN A 60 -10.10 -6.57 -5.29
N ARG A 61 -10.24 -6.93 -4.01
CA ARG A 61 -11.53 -7.19 -3.36
C ARG A 61 -12.49 -6.00 -3.49
N VAL A 62 -12.01 -4.79 -3.17
CA VAL A 62 -12.87 -3.60 -3.18
C VAL A 62 -13.12 -3.06 -4.58
N LEU A 63 -12.23 -3.30 -5.55
CA LEU A 63 -12.41 -2.87 -6.92
C LEU A 63 -13.52 -3.66 -7.62
N LYS A 64 -14.37 -2.93 -8.36
CA LYS A 64 -15.32 -3.51 -9.31
C LYS A 64 -14.57 -4.25 -10.43
N MET A 65 -15.21 -5.26 -11.02
CA MET A 65 -14.70 -5.84 -12.26
C MET A 65 -14.62 -4.75 -13.34
N GLY A 66 -13.49 -4.65 -14.04
CA GLY A 66 -13.23 -3.55 -14.96
C GLY A 66 -12.75 -2.24 -14.29
N GLY A 67 -12.72 -2.19 -12.95
CA GLY A 67 -12.19 -1.05 -12.20
C GLY A 67 -10.68 -0.88 -12.38
N VAL A 68 -10.19 0.33 -12.11
CA VAL A 68 -8.81 0.74 -12.39
C VAL A 68 -7.96 0.73 -11.13
N LEU A 69 -6.77 0.14 -11.21
CA LEU A 69 -5.75 0.25 -10.18
C LEU A 69 -4.57 1.07 -10.72
N LYS A 70 -4.24 2.16 -10.02
CA LYS A 70 -3.09 3.02 -10.32
C LYS A 70 -2.01 2.83 -9.28
N ILE A 71 -0.77 2.63 -9.72
CA ILE A 71 0.39 2.47 -8.83
C ILE A 71 1.48 3.43 -9.27
N ALA A 72 1.91 4.30 -8.35
CA ALA A 72 3.08 5.14 -8.50
C ALA A 72 4.06 4.85 -7.35
N GLU A 73 5.27 4.39 -7.68
CA GLU A 73 6.27 3.97 -6.70
C GLU A 73 7.68 4.41 -7.10
N VAL A 74 8.56 4.53 -6.10
CA VAL A 74 9.93 4.96 -6.34
C VAL A 74 10.65 3.95 -7.25
N ALA A 75 11.22 4.42 -8.36
CA ALA A 75 11.86 3.60 -9.39
C ALA A 75 12.94 2.66 -8.81
N SER A 76 13.74 3.17 -7.86
CA SER A 76 14.80 2.39 -7.21
C SER A 76 14.28 1.20 -6.39
N ARG A 77 12.99 1.15 -6.05
CA ARG A 77 12.41 0.02 -5.30
C ARG A 77 12.18 -1.21 -6.15
N PHE A 78 12.15 -1.07 -7.48
CA PHE A 78 11.98 -2.19 -8.40
C PHE A 78 13.32 -2.81 -8.75
N GLU A 79 13.56 -4.05 -8.31
CA GLU A 79 14.69 -4.86 -8.81
C GLU A 79 14.36 -5.44 -10.18
N ASN A 80 13.15 -5.97 -10.32
CA ASN A 80 12.67 -6.55 -11.56
C ASN A 80 11.20 -6.16 -11.77
N VAL A 81 11.00 -5.15 -12.62
CA VAL A 81 9.65 -4.69 -13.00
C VAL A 81 8.82 -5.84 -13.57
N ARG A 82 9.40 -6.73 -14.38
CA ARG A 82 8.65 -7.86 -14.97
C ARG A 82 8.04 -8.77 -13.90
N ASN A 83 8.79 -9.08 -12.83
CA ASN A 83 8.28 -9.91 -11.75
C ASN A 83 7.09 -9.24 -11.04
N PHE A 84 7.19 -7.93 -10.79
CA PHE A 84 6.10 -7.14 -10.23
C PHE A 84 4.85 -7.23 -11.10
N LEU A 85 4.99 -7.05 -12.42
CA LEU A 85 3.87 -7.13 -13.36
C LEU A 85 3.24 -8.52 -13.45
N THR A 86 4.06 -9.57 -13.48
CA THR A 86 3.58 -10.97 -13.46
C THR A 86 2.79 -11.27 -12.19
N ALA A 87 3.26 -10.78 -11.05
CA ALA A 87 2.57 -10.96 -9.79
C ALA A 87 1.20 -10.25 -9.77
N LEU A 88 1.10 -9.02 -10.30
CA LEU A 88 -0.20 -8.35 -10.47
C LEU A 88 -1.12 -9.08 -11.46
N ALA A 89 -0.58 -9.63 -12.54
CA ALA A 89 -1.35 -10.47 -13.46
C ALA A 89 -1.98 -11.67 -12.76
N ASN A 90 -1.21 -12.36 -11.91
CA ASN A 90 -1.70 -13.48 -11.12
C ASN A 90 -2.71 -13.08 -10.03
N LEU A 91 -2.70 -11.81 -9.62
CA LEU A 91 -3.70 -11.22 -8.72
C LEU A 91 -4.97 -10.75 -9.45
N GLY A 92 -5.10 -11.01 -10.75
CA GLY A 92 -6.30 -10.67 -11.53
C GLY A 92 -6.29 -9.25 -12.11
N PHE A 93 -5.11 -8.65 -12.28
CA PHE A 93 -4.96 -7.33 -12.90
C PHE A 93 -4.30 -7.42 -14.28
N LYS A 94 -4.85 -6.74 -15.27
CA LYS A 94 -4.24 -6.58 -16.59
C LYS A 94 -3.62 -5.19 -16.71
N MET A 95 -2.34 -5.11 -17.05
CA MET A 95 -1.71 -3.81 -17.33
C MET A 95 -2.33 -3.16 -18.57
N VAL A 96 -2.68 -1.88 -18.44
CA VAL A 96 -3.12 -1.01 -19.53
C VAL A 96 -2.00 -0.11 -19.99
N SER A 97 -1.27 0.50 -19.06
CA SER A 97 -0.15 1.39 -19.37
C SER A 97 0.94 1.29 -18.29
N LYS A 98 2.14 1.71 -18.67
CA LYS A 98 3.27 1.91 -17.75
C LYS A 98 4.10 3.09 -18.22
N ASP A 99 4.61 3.84 -17.28
CA ASP A 99 5.66 4.84 -17.46
C ASP A 99 6.82 4.46 -16.55
N THR A 100 7.93 4.07 -17.17
CA THR A 100 9.19 3.77 -16.49
C THR A 100 10.34 4.59 -17.06
N GLU A 101 10.04 5.72 -17.72
CA GLU A 101 11.06 6.61 -18.29
C GLU A 101 11.60 7.58 -17.22
N ASN A 102 10.77 7.92 -16.24
CA ASN A 102 11.17 8.78 -15.12
C ASN A 102 12.14 8.04 -14.17
N THR A 103 13.26 8.70 -13.83
CA THR A 103 14.34 8.13 -13.02
C THR A 103 14.00 8.01 -11.53
N HIS A 104 12.97 8.71 -11.07
CA HIS A 104 12.56 8.78 -9.67
C HIS A 104 11.34 7.93 -9.37
N PHE A 105 10.36 7.90 -10.27
CA PHE A 105 9.09 7.22 -10.04
C PHE A 105 8.65 6.42 -11.25
N TYR A 106 8.16 5.21 -11.03
CA TYR A 106 7.46 4.44 -12.04
C TYR A 106 5.97 4.49 -11.78
N SER A 107 5.20 4.63 -12.86
CA SER A 107 3.74 4.65 -12.83
C SER A 107 3.17 3.51 -13.66
N PHE A 108 2.10 2.89 -13.16
CA PHE A 108 1.43 1.77 -13.81
C PHE A 108 -0.08 1.91 -13.67
N ASP A 109 -0.81 1.69 -14.76
CA ASP A 109 -2.26 1.55 -14.74
C ASP A 109 -2.65 0.12 -15.07
N PHE A 110 -3.56 -0.43 -14.27
CA PHE A 110 -4.12 -1.75 -14.46
C PHE A 110 -5.64 -1.71 -14.45
N VAL A 111 -6.26 -2.70 -15.08
CA VAL A 111 -7.69 -2.98 -14.98
C VAL A 111 -7.89 -4.31 -14.28
N LYS A 112 -8.83 -4.39 -13.34
CA LYS A 112 -9.25 -5.65 -12.72
C LYS A 112 -9.99 -6.52 -13.74
N THR A 113 -9.45 -7.70 -14.02
CA THR A 113 -10.01 -8.69 -14.95
C THR A 113 -10.40 -10.00 -14.30
N GLY A 114 -10.02 -10.21 -13.04
CA GLY A 114 -10.36 -11.39 -12.26
C GLY A 114 -10.29 -11.11 -10.76
N ASN A 115 -10.86 -11.99 -9.96
CA ASN A 115 -10.69 -11.95 -8.50
C ASN A 115 -9.32 -12.53 -8.13
N ALA A 116 -8.69 -11.96 -7.10
CA ALA A 116 -7.46 -12.51 -6.55
C ALA A 116 -7.71 -13.95 -6.03
N PRO A 117 -6.79 -14.89 -6.28
CA PRO A 117 -6.93 -16.27 -5.80
C PRO A 117 -6.68 -16.35 -4.30
N GLU A 118 -7.21 -17.36 -3.61
CA GLU A 118 -7.10 -17.49 -2.14
C GLU A 118 -5.65 -17.59 -1.62
N ASN A 119 -4.71 -18.07 -2.45
CA ASN A 119 -3.30 -18.30 -2.07
C ASN A 119 -2.35 -17.18 -2.54
N VAL A 120 -2.64 -15.93 -2.16
CA VAL A 120 -1.90 -14.70 -2.55
C VAL A 120 -0.42 -14.67 -2.19
N LYS A 121 0.01 -15.36 -1.13
CA LYS A 121 1.39 -15.33 -0.62
C LYS A 121 2.43 -15.97 -1.56
N LYS A 122 2.00 -16.70 -2.59
CA LYS A 122 2.91 -17.39 -3.53
C LYS A 122 3.46 -16.50 -4.64
N PHE A 123 2.96 -15.26 -4.80
CA PHE A 123 3.28 -14.45 -5.99
C PHE A 123 4.61 -13.69 -5.94
N GLY A 124 5.42 -13.86 -4.89
CA GLY A 124 6.80 -13.36 -4.86
C GLY A 124 6.93 -11.85 -5.05
N LEU A 125 5.91 -11.09 -4.64
CA LEU A 125 5.86 -9.65 -4.86
C LEU A 125 6.69 -8.95 -3.79
N GLN A 126 7.85 -8.43 -4.20
CA GLN A 126 8.80 -7.75 -3.34
C GLN A 126 9.28 -6.46 -3.99
N LEU A 127 9.40 -5.42 -3.17
CA LEU A 127 10.00 -4.14 -3.52
C LEU A 127 11.11 -3.84 -2.50
N ARG A 128 12.21 -3.24 -2.94
CA ARG A 128 13.26 -2.82 -2.02
C ARG A 128 12.72 -1.78 -1.03
N PRO A 129 13.26 -1.73 0.19
CA PRO A 129 12.95 -0.66 1.12
C PRO A 129 13.24 0.72 0.51
N CYS A 130 12.47 1.73 0.89
CA CYS A 130 12.80 3.10 0.54
C CYS A 130 13.98 3.57 1.40
N VAL A 131 15.13 3.84 0.78
CA VAL A 131 16.30 4.36 1.49
C VAL A 131 16.29 5.88 1.41
N TYR A 132 16.00 6.53 2.52
CA TYR A 132 16.07 7.99 2.60
C TYR A 132 17.52 8.43 2.81
N LYS A 133 18.04 9.32 1.96
CA LYS A 133 19.35 9.95 2.20
C LYS A 133 19.24 10.86 3.43
N LYS A 134 20.19 10.77 4.35
CA LYS A 134 20.30 11.74 5.46
C LYS A 134 20.55 13.14 4.86
N ARG A 135 19.83 14.12 5.39
CA ARG A 135 19.97 15.54 5.04
C ARG A 135 21.19 16.14 5.73
#